data_AF-A0A1K1M9L1-F1
#
_entry.id   AF-A0A1K1M9L1-F1
#
_cell.length_a   1.000
_cell.length_b   1.000
_cell.length_c   1.000
_cell.angle_alpha   90.00
_cell.angle_beta   90.00
_cell.angle_gamma   90.00
#
_symmetry.space_group_name_H-M   'P 1'
#
loop_
_entity.id
_entity.type
_entity.pdbx_description
1 polymer ?
#
loop_
_entity_poly.entity_id
_entity_poly.type
_entity_poly.pdbx_seq_one_letter_code
_entity_poly.pdbx_strand_id
1 'polypeptide(L)' 'MLIGKIKTEVILLLGEDFYEYTQDHIAYTLGFTPGIFNIDTDVLDIIFKNNVVVKVKQHQT' A
#
# COMPACT_ATOMS: atom_id res chain seq x y z
N MET A 1 -9.53 9.14 -0.15
CA MET A 1 -9.19 9.09 -1.60
C MET A 1 -7.71 9.40 -1.76
N LEU A 2 -6.92 8.47 -2.31
CA LEU A 2 -5.45 8.60 -2.39
C LEU A 2 -4.93 9.01 -3.78
N ILE A 3 -5.66 8.71 -4.86
CA ILE A 3 -5.29 9.09 -6.23
C ILE A 3 -5.03 10.60 -6.29
N GLY A 4 -3.92 10.99 -6.89
CA GLY A 4 -3.50 12.39 -7.04
C GLY A 4 -2.66 12.96 -5.88
N LYS A 5 -2.56 12.26 -4.74
CA LYS A 5 -1.67 12.68 -3.64
C LYS A 5 -0.21 12.43 -3.98
N ILE A 6 0.69 13.19 -3.37
CA ILE A 6 2.14 12.89 -3.43
C ILE A 6 2.55 11.88 -2.34
N LYS A 7 3.68 11.19 -2.53
CA LYS A 7 4.17 10.15 -1.59
C LYS A 7 4.23 10.63 -0.13
N THR A 8 4.71 11.84 0.12
CA THR A 8 4.79 12.40 1.49
C THR A 8 3.41 12.63 2.13
N GLU A 9 2.39 13.03 1.36
CA GLU A 9 1.02 13.16 1.86
C GLU A 9 0.40 11.80 2.17
N VAL A 10 0.74 10.76 1.38
CA VAL A 10 0.31 9.39 1.63
C VAL A 10 0.91 8.89 2.94
N ILE A 11 2.22 9.07 3.13
CA ILE A 11 2.92 8.66 4.36
C ILE A 11 2.38 9.41 5.58
N LEU A 12 2.14 10.72 5.47
CA LEU A 12 1.53 11.50 6.55
C LEU A 12 0.12 11.02 6.92
N LEU A 13 -0.65 10.52 5.94
CA LEU A 13 -2.02 10.08 6.13
C LEU A 13 -2.13 8.64 6.64
N LEU A 14 -1.27 7.73 6.14
CA LEU A 14 -1.37 6.29 6.40
C LEU A 14 -0.33 5.78 7.40
N GLY A 15 0.67 6.60 7.72
CA GLY A 15 1.77 6.24 8.61
C GLY A 15 3.04 5.82 7.87
N GLU A 16 4.10 5.66 8.65
CA GLU A 16 5.45 5.30 8.18
C GLU A 16 5.70 3.79 8.13
N ASP A 17 4.74 2.98 8.59
CA ASP A 17 4.83 1.51 8.56
C ASP A 17 4.40 0.94 7.21
N PHE A 18 5.21 1.22 6.18
CA PHE A 18 5.04 0.70 4.82
C PHE A 18 6.28 -0.06 4.35
N TYR A 19 6.06 -0.97 3.41
CA TYR A 19 7.12 -1.62 2.66
C TYR A 19 7.33 -0.90 1.34
N GLU A 20 8.58 -0.65 0.97
CA GLU A 20 8.93 -0.08 -0.33
C GLU A 20 9.48 -1.19 -1.24
N TYR A 21 8.71 -1.55 -2.27
CA TYR A 21 9.16 -2.52 -3.27
C TYR A 21 10.09 -1.85 -4.29
N THR A 22 9.73 -0.63 -4.70
CA THR A 22 10.53 0.25 -5.57
C THR A 22 10.25 1.70 -5.20
N GLN A 23 11.02 2.65 -5.75
CA GLN A 23 10.80 4.08 -5.52
C GLN A 23 9.35 4.54 -5.82
N ASP A 24 8.71 3.91 -6.81
CA ASP A 24 7.36 4.20 -7.29
C ASP A 24 6.28 3.24 -6.76
N HIS A 25 6.60 2.38 -5.79
CA HIS A 25 5.65 1.42 -5.24
C HIS A 25 5.88 1.17 -3.75
N ILE A 26 4.91 1.57 -2.93
CA ILE A 26 4.84 1.23 -1.52
C ILE A 26 3.61 0.36 -1.23
N ALA A 27 3.68 -0.40 -0.15
CA ALA A 27 2.56 -1.22 0.31
C ALA A 27 2.37 -1.13 1.82
N TYR A 28 1.12 -1.20 2.24
CA TYR A 28 0.72 -1.25 3.65
C TYR A 28 0.02 -2.57 3.94
N THR A 29 0.37 -3.19 5.06
CA THR A 29 -0.41 -4.31 5.60
C THR A 29 -1.69 -3.76 6.24
N LEU A 30 -2.84 -4.22 5.78
CA LEU A 30 -4.15 -3.83 6.32
C LEU A 30 -4.64 -4.75 7.43
N GLY A 31 -4.18 -6.01 7.44
CA GLY A 31 -4.57 -6.99 8.44
C GLY A 31 -4.26 -8.41 8.00
N PHE A 32 -4.58 -9.35 8.90
CA PHE A 32 -4.36 -10.77 8.71
C PHE A 32 -5.68 -11.51 8.81
N THR A 33 -5.97 -12.36 7.83
CA THR A 33 -7.12 -13.25 7.87
C THR A 33 -6.64 -14.68 8.09
N PRO A 34 -7.09 -15.39 9.15
CA PRO A 34 -6.74 -16.79 9.34
C PRO A 34 -7.29 -17.63 8.19
N GLY A 35 -6.40 -18.22 7.39
CA GLY A 35 -6.73 -19.24 6.41
C GLY A 35 -6.73 -20.63 7.03
N ILE A 36 -7.32 -21.60 6.32
CA ILE A 36 -7.42 -23.00 6.80
C ILE A 36 -6.03 -23.67 6.86
N PHE A 37 -5.08 -23.22 6.02
CA PHE A 37 -3.71 -23.76 5.94
C PHE A 37 -2.60 -22.70 5.96
N ASN A 38 -2.94 -21.41 5.96
CA ASN A 38 -2.02 -20.27 5.87
C ASN A 38 -2.60 -19.02 6.57
N ILE A 39 -1.84 -17.94 6.65
CA ILE A 39 -2.33 -16.61 7.05
C ILE A 39 -2.34 -15.77 5.78
N ASP A 40 -3.53 -15.44 5.27
CA ASP A 40 -3.66 -14.54 4.13
C ASP A 40 -3.54 -13.10 4.65
N THR A 41 -2.60 -12.35 4.08
CA THR A 41 -2.36 -10.95 4.47
C THR A 41 -3.05 -10.02 3.49
N ASP A 42 -3.90 -9.13 4.00
CA ASP A 42 -4.50 -8.07 3.18
C ASP A 42 -3.48 -6.94 2.99
N VAL A 43 -3.17 -6.62 1.74
CA VAL A 43 -2.16 -5.63 1.38
C VAL A 43 -2.77 -4.52 0.52
N LEU A 44 -2.43 -3.27 0.83
CA LEU A 44 -2.74 -2.09 0.02
C LEU A 44 -1.51 -1.65 -0.76
N ASP A 45 -1.49 -1.88 -2.06
CA ASP A 45 -0.49 -1.32 -2.97
C ASP A 45 -0.82 0.11 -3.38
N ILE A 46 0.19 0.96 -3.37
CA ILE A 46 0.13 2.34 -3.86
C ILE A 46 1.25 2.54 -4.88
N ILE A 47 0.86 2.90 -6.11
CA ILE A 47 1.77 3.06 -7.24
C ILE A 47 1.80 4.53 -7.65
N PHE A 48 3.02 5.04 -7.78
CA PHE A 48 3.31 6.44 -8.10
C PHE A 48 3.80 6.58 -9.55
N LYS A 49 3.58 7.77 -10.11
CA LYS A 49 4.25 8.26 -11.30
C LYS A 49 4.62 9.71 -11.06
N ASN A 50 5.89 10.07 -11.23
CA ASN A 50 6.40 11.40 -10.90
C ASN A 50 6.00 11.83 -9.46
N ASN A 51 6.16 10.91 -8.49
CA ASN A 51 5.81 11.10 -7.08
C ASN A 51 4.31 11.24 -6.78
N VAL A 52 3.40 11.11 -7.76
CA VAL A 52 1.95 11.23 -7.60
C VAL A 52 1.27 9.87 -7.71
N VAL A 53 0.32 9.57 -6.82
CA VAL A 53 -0.44 8.31 -6.85
C VAL A 53 -1.30 8.24 -8.10
N VAL A 54 -1.06 7.21 -8.92
CA VAL A 54 -1.85 6.92 -10.14
C VAL A 54 -2.70 5.66 -10.03
N LYS A 55 -2.37 4.77 -9.08
CA LYS A 55 -3.11 3.53 -8.87
C LYS A 55 -3.04 3.09 -7.41
N VAL A 56 -4.15 2.57 -6.94
CA VAL A 56 -4.30 1.93 -5.63
C VAL A 56 -4.94 0.57 -5.87
N LYS A 57 -4.38 -0.49 -5.28
CA LYS A 57 -4.90 -1.85 -5.39
C LYS A 57 -4.88 -2.50 -4.02
N GLN A 58 -5.92 -3.26 -3.70
CA GLN A 58 -5.91 -4.16 -2.55
C GLN A 58 -5.85 -5.61 -3.05
N HIS A 59 -5.07 -6.45 -2.38
CA HIS A 59 -5.03 -7.88 -2.66
C HIS A 59 -4.70 -8.69 -1.40
N GLN A 60 -4.99 -9.99 -1.47
CA GLN A 60 -4.56 -11.00 -0.50
C GLN A 60 -3.34 -11.73 -1.04
N THR A 61 -2.37 -12.02 -0.17
CA THR A 61 -1.17 -12.81 -0.46
C THR A 61 -1.27 -14.23 0.03
#